data_AF-A0A3N5CQ05-F1
#
_entry.id   AF-A0A3N5CQ05-F1
#
_cell.length_a   1.000
_cell.length_b   1.000
_cell.length_c   1.000
_cell.angle_alpha   90.00
_cell.angle_beta   90.00
_cell.angle_gamma   90.00
#
_symmetry.space_group_name_H-M   'P 1'
#
loop_
_entity.id
_entity.type
_entity.pdbx_description
1 polymer ?
#
loop_
_entity_poly.entity_id
_entity_poly.type
_entity_poly.pdbx_seq_one_letter_code
_entity_poly.pdbx_strand_id
1 'polypeptide(L)'
;MGFFFRKSSNDTQENSKDAQGREEALKKVQEENTKLKEANTELNRERNDLAREKDKLASQNTELTEKNKALSTERENLNNQLNASQKQVKELEQSQQVLENEKAELTNKITELSKEKDKLERKHAPYKKLEKLYEVFLEVKGCLNFNFVATTHSAMDLIAYVLSDSKYYLESLYDKTSQELSDKKSDKGEKLAELFDLLFEYVKDKKFERLKEPSAYDSTCKSLYPEQNTSQKMQRVVLIGYTYDKKTPPYYTIVDIGS
;
A
#
# COMPACT_ATOMS: atom_id res chain seq x y z
N MET A 1 54.58 133.64 -7.23
CA MET A 1 55.97 133.26 -7.59
C MET A 1 55.95 131.80 -7.96
N GLY A 2 56.23 131.35 -9.18
CA GLY A 2 57.02 131.95 -10.25
C GLY A 2 58.10 130.92 -10.64
N PHE A 3 58.08 130.55 -11.93
CA PHE A 3 59.17 129.97 -12.71
C PHE A 3 59.62 128.51 -12.42
N PHE A 4 60.20 127.73 -13.34
CA PHE A 4 60.80 127.97 -14.66
C PHE A 4 60.52 126.75 -15.57
N PHE A 5 60.11 127.00 -16.82
CA PHE A 5 60.21 126.00 -17.89
C PHE A 5 61.70 125.73 -18.18
N ARG A 6 62.16 124.50 -17.95
CA ARG A 6 63.42 123.99 -18.51
C ARG A 6 63.09 122.88 -19.51
N LYS A 7 62.96 123.25 -20.79
CA LYS A 7 63.12 122.29 -21.89
C LYS A 7 64.59 121.85 -21.88
N SER A 8 64.86 120.63 -21.42
CA SER A 8 66.09 119.92 -21.77
C SER A 8 65.74 118.89 -22.84
N SER A 9 66.15 119.19 -24.06
CA SER A 9 66.35 118.20 -25.12
C SER A 9 67.33 117.17 -24.58
N ASN A 10 66.85 115.96 -24.28
CA ASN A 10 67.73 114.81 -24.13
C ASN A 10 67.45 113.90 -25.32
N ASP A 11 68.26 114.10 -26.37
CA ASP A 11 68.60 113.03 -27.29
C ASP A 11 69.28 111.94 -26.45
N THR A 12 68.50 110.96 -26.00
CA THR A 12 69.06 109.71 -25.49
C THR A 12 69.64 108.97 -26.70
N GLN A 13 70.91 109.22 -26.98
CA GLN A 13 71.70 108.35 -27.83
C GLN A 13 71.78 107.00 -27.12
N GLU A 14 70.99 106.05 -27.59
CA GLU A 14 70.98 104.68 -27.09
C GLU A 14 72.33 104.03 -27.40
N ASN A 15 73.10 103.72 -26.35
CA ASN A 15 74.42 103.12 -26.48
C ASN A 15 74.26 101.64 -26.88
N SER A 16 74.91 101.22 -27.97
CA SER A 16 74.74 99.91 -28.64
C SER A 16 74.90 98.66 -27.75
N LYS A 17 75.53 98.77 -26.57
CA LYS A 17 75.68 97.66 -25.61
C LYS A 17 74.41 97.36 -24.79
N ASP A 18 73.56 98.35 -24.51
CA ASP A 18 72.30 98.14 -23.76
C ASP A 18 71.20 97.51 -24.63
N ALA A 19 71.21 97.78 -25.94
CA ALA A 19 70.28 97.16 -26.89
C ALA A 19 70.54 95.65 -27.05
N GLN A 20 71.80 95.22 -27.07
CA GLN A 20 72.19 93.81 -27.22
C GLN A 20 71.76 92.94 -26.02
N GLY A 21 71.95 93.44 -24.79
CA GLY A 21 71.50 92.73 -23.57
C GLY A 21 69.97 92.60 -23.46
N ARG A 22 69.22 93.60 -23.96
CA ARG A 22 67.75 93.52 -24.06
C ARG A 22 67.30 92.51 -25.12
N GLU A 23 68.00 92.42 -26.26
CA GLU A 23 67.67 91.44 -27.32
C GLU A 23 67.88 89.99 -26.86
N GLU A 24 68.97 89.70 -26.13
CA GLU A 24 69.22 88.38 -25.56
C GLU A 24 68.19 88.00 -24.48
N ALA A 25 67.78 88.95 -23.63
CA ALA A 25 66.71 88.73 -22.66
C ALA A 25 65.36 88.45 -23.35
N LEU A 26 65.07 89.16 -24.45
CA LEU A 26 63.84 88.99 -25.21
C LEU A 26 63.79 87.62 -25.92
N LYS A 27 64.93 87.13 -26.44
CA LYS A 27 65.05 85.76 -26.98
C LYS A 27 64.81 84.70 -25.91
N LYS A 28 65.40 84.83 -24.71
CA LYS A 28 65.16 83.91 -23.59
C LYS A 28 63.69 83.88 -23.15
N VAL A 29 63.05 85.05 -23.04
CA VAL A 29 61.62 85.16 -22.70
C VAL A 29 60.74 84.56 -23.79
N GLN A 30 61.11 84.67 -25.07
CA GLN A 30 60.38 84.02 -26.16
C GLN A 30 60.49 82.49 -26.08
N GLU A 31 61.69 81.94 -25.83
CA GLU A 31 61.91 80.50 -25.64
C GLU A 31 61.17 79.94 -24.42
N GLU A 32 61.13 80.68 -23.31
CA GLU A 32 60.33 80.29 -22.15
C GLU A 32 58.83 80.33 -22.46
N ASN A 33 58.36 81.32 -23.23
CA ASN A 33 56.96 81.39 -23.66
C ASN A 33 56.57 80.25 -24.60
N THR A 34 57.46 79.76 -25.47
CA THR A 34 57.16 78.59 -26.31
C THR A 34 57.07 77.32 -25.47
N LYS A 35 58.01 77.10 -24.54
CA LYS A 35 57.97 75.97 -23.59
C LYS A 35 56.70 75.99 -22.72
N LEU A 36 56.31 77.16 -22.21
CA LEU A 36 55.08 77.32 -21.43
C LEU A 36 53.82 77.03 -22.25
N LYS A 37 53.79 77.42 -23.54
CA LYS A 37 52.69 77.06 -24.44
C LYS A 37 52.60 75.56 -24.66
N GLU A 38 53.72 74.90 -24.93
CA GLU A 38 53.79 73.45 -25.11
C GLU A 38 53.29 72.70 -23.87
N ALA A 39 53.81 73.04 -22.68
CA ALA A 39 53.38 72.47 -21.41
C ALA A 39 51.87 72.70 -21.16
N ASN A 40 51.34 73.89 -21.48
CA ASN A 40 49.91 74.16 -21.38
C ASN A 40 49.09 73.29 -22.35
N THR A 41 49.59 72.99 -23.55
CA THR A 41 48.87 72.08 -24.45
C THR A 41 48.86 70.65 -23.93
N GLU A 42 49.95 70.20 -23.31
CA GLU A 42 50.06 68.86 -22.72
C GLU A 42 49.17 68.68 -21.50
N LEU A 43 49.23 69.61 -20.54
CA LEU A 43 48.31 69.63 -19.39
C LEU A 43 46.84 69.65 -19.80
N ASN A 44 46.50 70.36 -20.88
CA ASN A 44 45.13 70.36 -21.41
C ASN A 44 44.72 69.00 -22.01
N ARG A 45 45.65 68.26 -22.63
CA ARG A 45 45.37 66.89 -23.12
C ARG A 45 45.14 65.95 -21.94
N GLU A 46 46.03 65.95 -20.96
CA GLU A 46 45.90 65.13 -19.74
C GLU A 46 44.59 65.41 -19.01
N ARG A 47 44.21 66.69 -18.86
CA ARG A 47 42.94 67.07 -18.24
C ARG A 47 41.73 66.49 -18.98
N ASN A 48 41.77 66.47 -20.31
CA ASN A 48 40.69 65.92 -21.11
C ASN A 48 40.63 64.40 -21.04
N ASP A 49 41.77 63.71 -20.97
CA ASP A 49 41.81 62.26 -20.81
C ASP A 49 41.35 61.82 -19.42
N LEU A 50 41.78 62.53 -18.36
CA LEU A 50 41.27 62.33 -17.00
C LEU A 50 39.75 62.56 -16.90
N ALA A 51 39.21 63.55 -17.63
CA ALA A 51 37.77 63.77 -17.68
C ALA A 51 37.03 62.57 -18.30
N ARG A 52 37.55 62.01 -19.41
CA ARG A 52 36.98 60.82 -20.05
C ARG A 52 37.06 59.59 -19.14
N GLU A 53 38.17 59.38 -18.44
CA GLU A 53 38.30 58.28 -17.48
C GLU A 53 37.32 58.43 -16.31
N LYS A 54 37.15 59.64 -15.79
CA LYS A 54 36.18 59.93 -14.74
C LYS A 54 34.76 59.61 -15.18
N ASP A 55 34.38 59.97 -16.40
CA ASP A 55 33.04 59.67 -16.94
C ASP A 55 32.84 58.16 -17.14
N LYS A 56 33.88 57.44 -17.58
CA LYS A 56 33.85 55.97 -17.71
C LYS A 56 33.73 55.27 -16.34
N LEU A 57 34.45 55.75 -15.33
CA LEU A 57 34.33 55.21 -13.97
C LEU A 57 32.96 55.51 -13.37
N ALA A 58 32.38 56.68 -13.66
CA ALA A 58 31.04 57.02 -13.22
C ALA A 58 29.98 56.06 -13.80
N SER A 59 30.05 55.76 -15.11
CA SER A 59 29.12 54.82 -15.74
C SER A 59 29.26 53.39 -15.21
N GLN A 60 30.49 52.93 -14.99
CA GLN A 60 30.74 51.62 -14.37
C GLN A 60 30.19 51.55 -12.94
N ASN A 61 30.35 52.61 -12.15
CA ASN A 61 29.81 52.68 -10.78
C ASN A 61 28.28 52.65 -10.76
N THR A 62 27.62 53.31 -11.71
CA THR A 62 26.15 53.24 -11.83
C THR A 62 25.68 51.82 -12.17
N GLU A 63 26.35 51.15 -13.11
CA GLU A 63 26.00 49.78 -13.51
C GLU A 63 26.20 48.78 -12.36
N LEU A 64 27.31 48.90 -11.62
CA LEU A 64 27.57 48.07 -10.44
C LEU A 64 26.53 48.31 -9.34
N THR A 65 26.10 49.56 -9.15
CA THR A 65 25.07 49.91 -8.17
C THR A 65 23.72 49.27 -8.54
N GLU A 66 23.35 49.29 -9.81
CA GLU A 66 22.12 48.64 -10.29
C GLU A 66 22.18 47.12 -10.15
N LYS A 67 23.30 46.49 -10.54
CA LYS A 67 23.54 45.05 -10.37
C LYS A 67 23.45 44.64 -8.90
N ASN A 68 24.02 45.41 -7.99
CA ASN A 68 23.94 45.13 -6.55
C ASN A 68 22.51 45.23 -6.01
N LYS A 69 21.72 46.20 -6.47
CA LYS A 69 20.30 46.26 -6.11
C LYS A 69 19.55 45.03 -6.60
N ALA A 70 19.73 44.66 -7.87
CA ALA A 70 19.09 43.49 -8.47
C ALA A 70 19.42 42.19 -7.72
N LEU A 71 20.70 41.97 -7.40
CA LEU A 71 21.16 40.82 -6.62
C LEU A 71 20.60 40.82 -5.19
N SER A 72 20.44 41.98 -4.55
CA SER A 72 19.82 42.09 -3.23
C SER A 72 18.36 41.63 -3.26
N THR A 73 17.59 42.08 -4.26
CA THR A 73 16.19 41.65 -4.45
C THR A 73 16.08 40.15 -4.75
N GLU A 74 16.97 39.62 -5.59
CA GLU A 74 16.99 38.18 -5.91
C GLU A 74 17.31 37.35 -4.66
N ARG A 75 18.28 37.79 -3.85
CA ARG A 75 18.61 37.13 -2.58
C ARG A 75 17.43 37.10 -1.62
N GLU A 76 16.67 38.19 -1.53
CA GLU A 76 15.47 38.25 -0.69
C GLU A 76 14.38 37.29 -1.19
N ASN A 77 14.13 37.25 -2.50
CA ASN A 77 13.18 36.34 -3.10
C ASN A 77 13.55 34.86 -2.86
N LEU A 78 14.83 34.51 -3.08
CA LEU A 78 15.33 33.16 -2.81
C LEU A 78 15.20 32.77 -1.33
N ASN A 79 15.47 33.71 -0.42
CA ASN A 79 15.30 33.48 1.01
C ASN A 79 13.84 33.23 1.40
N ASN A 80 12.91 33.97 0.80
CA ASN A 80 11.47 33.76 1.00
C ASN A 80 11.00 32.40 0.47
N GLN A 81 11.47 32.00 -0.72
CA GLN A 81 11.19 30.67 -1.28
C GLN A 81 11.76 29.55 -0.40
N LEU A 82 12.99 29.70 0.08
CA LEU A 82 13.63 28.74 0.98
C LEU A 82 12.81 28.56 2.27
N ASN A 83 12.36 29.65 2.88
CA ASN A 83 11.51 29.60 4.08
C ASN A 83 10.16 28.93 3.81
N ALA A 84 9.55 29.17 2.65
CA ALA A 84 8.30 28.52 2.26
C ALA A 84 8.50 27.00 2.08
N SER A 85 9.53 26.58 1.36
CA SER A 85 9.87 25.16 1.17
C SER A 85 10.20 24.47 2.49
N GLN A 86 10.91 25.12 3.41
CA GLN A 86 11.19 24.56 4.73
C GLN A 86 9.92 24.35 5.57
N LYS A 87 8.91 25.22 5.46
CA LYS A 87 7.62 25.03 6.13
C LYS A 87 6.88 23.82 5.54
N GLN A 88 6.82 23.72 4.22
CA GLN A 88 6.18 22.58 3.55
C GLN A 88 6.82 21.25 3.92
N VAL A 89 8.17 21.19 3.99
CA VAL A 89 8.88 19.97 4.41
C VAL A 89 8.48 19.56 5.83
N LYS A 90 8.38 20.50 6.77
CA LYS A 90 7.96 20.20 8.15
C LYS A 90 6.51 19.71 8.23
N GLU A 91 5.61 20.31 7.45
CA GLU A 91 4.20 19.87 7.39
C GLU A 91 4.09 18.45 6.80
N LEU A 92 4.86 18.16 5.75
CA LEU A 92 4.92 16.82 5.16
C LEU A 92 5.50 15.78 6.13
N GLU A 93 6.55 16.12 6.86
CA GLU A 93 7.15 15.24 7.88
C GLU A 93 6.15 14.92 9.00
N GLN A 94 5.40 15.93 9.47
CA GLN A 94 4.34 15.72 10.45
C GLN A 94 3.21 14.84 9.89
N SER A 95 2.76 15.09 8.66
CA SER A 95 1.75 14.28 8.00
C SER A 95 2.21 12.82 7.83
N GLN A 96 3.48 12.60 7.49
CA GLN A 96 4.04 11.27 7.35
C GLN A 96 4.06 10.52 8.68
N GLN A 97 4.42 11.20 9.78
CA GLN A 97 4.39 10.60 11.12
C GLN A 97 2.96 10.20 11.54
N VAL A 98 1.96 11.04 11.25
CA VAL A 98 0.55 10.72 11.53
C VAL A 98 0.12 9.47 10.74
N LEU A 99 0.45 9.40 9.45
CA LEU A 99 0.11 8.26 8.60
C LEU A 99 0.77 6.96 9.06
N GLU A 100 2.03 6.99 9.50
CA GLU A 100 2.70 5.80 10.06
C GLU A 100 2.02 5.33 11.36
N ASN A 101 1.58 6.26 12.22
CA ASN A 101 0.84 5.92 13.43
C ASN A 101 -0.53 5.29 13.10
N GLU A 102 -1.30 5.89 12.19
CA GLU A 102 -2.59 5.35 11.74
C GLU A 102 -2.44 3.96 11.11
N LYS A 103 -1.39 3.75 10.32
CA LYS A 103 -1.09 2.45 9.72
C LYS A 103 -0.76 1.40 10.78
N ALA A 104 -0.04 1.75 11.83
CA ALA A 104 0.22 0.86 12.96
C ALA A 104 -1.08 0.49 13.70
N GLU A 105 -1.95 1.46 13.97
CA GLU A 105 -3.26 1.22 14.58
C GLU A 105 -4.16 0.32 13.74
N LEU A 106 -4.23 0.57 12.42
CA LEU A 106 -5.00 -0.26 11.49
C LEU A 106 -4.46 -1.68 11.43
N THR A 107 -3.14 -1.84 11.42
CA THR A 107 -2.49 -3.16 11.44
C THR A 107 -2.91 -3.93 12.70
N ASN A 108 -2.86 -3.28 13.87
CA ASN A 108 -3.29 -3.89 15.13
C ASN A 108 -4.78 -4.32 15.08
N LYS A 109 -5.67 -3.44 14.63
CA LYS A 109 -7.10 -3.76 14.45
C LYS A 109 -7.34 -4.95 13.51
N ILE A 110 -6.59 -5.04 12.41
CA ILE A 110 -6.67 -6.17 11.48
C ILE A 110 -6.27 -7.47 12.19
N THR A 111 -5.19 -7.45 12.99
CA THR A 111 -4.77 -8.65 13.73
C THR A 111 -5.79 -9.09 14.77
N GLU A 112 -6.45 -8.14 15.45
CA GLU A 112 -7.50 -8.42 16.43
C GLU A 112 -8.75 -9.01 15.77
N LEU A 113 -9.24 -8.38 14.71
CA LEU A 113 -10.38 -8.87 13.94
C LEU A 113 -10.12 -10.24 13.33
N SER A 114 -8.91 -10.52 12.86
CA SER A 114 -8.55 -11.84 12.35
C SER A 114 -8.64 -12.91 13.45
N LYS A 115 -8.13 -12.62 14.66
CA LYS A 115 -8.23 -13.53 15.80
C LYS A 115 -9.68 -13.77 16.22
N GLU A 116 -10.49 -12.72 16.21
CA GLU A 116 -11.91 -12.82 16.54
C GLU A 116 -12.69 -13.62 15.49
N LYS A 117 -12.40 -13.41 14.20
CA LYS A 117 -12.96 -14.20 13.10
C LYS A 117 -12.64 -15.68 13.28
N ASP A 118 -11.38 -16.04 13.54
CA ASP A 118 -10.99 -17.44 13.75
C ASP A 118 -11.69 -18.05 14.98
N LYS A 119 -11.87 -17.27 16.05
CA LYS A 119 -12.60 -17.70 17.24
C LYS A 119 -14.08 -17.93 16.93
N LEU A 120 -14.70 -17.05 16.14
CA LEU A 120 -16.10 -17.17 15.75
C LEU A 120 -16.32 -18.36 14.82
N GLU A 121 -15.43 -18.58 13.85
CA GLU A 121 -15.49 -19.72 12.95
C GLU A 121 -15.37 -21.06 13.71
N ARG A 122 -14.46 -21.15 14.69
CA ARG A 122 -14.40 -22.32 15.59
C ARG A 122 -15.67 -22.52 16.40
N LYS A 123 -16.30 -21.44 16.88
CA LYS A 123 -17.59 -21.52 17.60
C LYS A 123 -18.75 -21.91 16.68
N HIS A 124 -18.72 -21.52 15.41
CA HIS A 124 -19.79 -21.77 14.45
C HIS A 124 -19.67 -23.14 13.75
N ALA A 125 -18.47 -23.73 13.70
CA ALA A 125 -18.24 -25.01 13.05
C ALA A 125 -19.21 -26.15 13.48
N PRO A 126 -19.57 -26.30 14.78
CA PRO A 126 -20.56 -27.29 15.20
C PRO A 126 -21.98 -27.01 14.67
N TYR A 127 -22.40 -25.74 14.64
CA TYR A 127 -23.74 -25.35 14.19
C TYR A 127 -23.94 -25.60 12.70
N LYS A 128 -22.92 -25.37 11.87
CA LYS A 128 -22.98 -25.67 10.42
C LYS A 128 -23.17 -27.17 10.15
N LYS A 129 -22.59 -28.04 10.99
CA LYS A 129 -22.79 -29.49 10.88
C LYS A 129 -24.19 -29.88 11.35
N LEU A 130 -24.69 -29.26 12.41
CA LEU A 130 -26.04 -29.50 12.92
C LEU A 130 -27.12 -29.05 11.94
N GLU A 131 -26.92 -27.93 11.27
CA GLU A 131 -27.80 -27.41 10.21
C GLU A 131 -27.92 -28.40 9.05
N LYS A 132 -26.78 -28.90 8.52
CA LYS A 132 -26.78 -29.95 7.49
C LYS A 132 -27.49 -31.23 7.94
N LEU A 133 -27.23 -31.69 9.16
CA LEU A 133 -27.90 -32.86 9.72
C LEU A 133 -29.43 -32.67 9.74
N TYR A 134 -29.89 -31.46 10.09
CA TYR A 134 -31.31 -31.13 10.11
C TYR A 134 -31.92 -31.07 8.71
N GLU A 135 -31.24 -30.47 7.74
CA GLU A 135 -31.68 -30.41 6.35
C GLU A 135 -31.89 -31.82 5.77
N VAL A 136 -30.88 -32.68 5.88
CA VAL A 136 -30.95 -34.07 5.37
C VAL A 136 -32.04 -34.86 6.09
N PHE A 137 -32.18 -34.68 7.41
CA PHE A 137 -33.26 -35.31 8.17
C PHE A 137 -34.65 -34.91 7.64
N LEU A 138 -34.90 -33.63 7.35
CA LEU A 138 -36.19 -33.17 6.86
C LEU A 138 -36.59 -33.81 5.52
N GLU A 139 -35.62 -34.11 4.67
CA GLU A 139 -35.85 -34.74 3.38
C GLU A 139 -36.23 -36.22 3.48
N VAL A 140 -35.68 -36.93 4.47
CA VAL A 140 -35.88 -38.37 4.64
C VAL A 140 -36.82 -38.76 5.78
N LYS A 141 -37.33 -37.78 6.54
CA LYS A 141 -38.23 -38.04 7.69
C LYS A 141 -39.44 -38.91 7.34
N GLY A 142 -39.94 -38.83 6.11
CA GLY A 142 -41.07 -39.65 5.63
C GLY A 142 -40.73 -41.13 5.43
N CYS A 143 -39.44 -41.48 5.35
CA CYS A 143 -38.96 -42.86 5.28
C CYS A 143 -38.82 -43.48 6.67
N LEU A 144 -38.71 -42.65 7.70
CA LEU A 144 -38.48 -43.06 9.07
C LEU A 144 -39.83 -43.35 9.72
N ASN A 145 -40.20 -44.62 9.76
CA ASN A 145 -41.48 -45.07 10.33
C ASN A 145 -41.42 -45.16 11.87
N PHE A 146 -40.86 -44.13 12.51
CA PHE A 146 -40.87 -44.02 13.96
C PHE A 146 -42.17 -43.33 14.36
N ASN A 147 -43.10 -44.06 14.99
CA ASN A 147 -44.33 -43.51 15.60
C ASN A 147 -44.07 -42.33 16.58
N PHE A 148 -42.81 -42.03 16.89
CA PHE A 148 -42.33 -40.92 17.71
C PHE A 148 -42.31 -39.55 16.99
N VAL A 149 -42.08 -39.52 15.66
CA VAL A 149 -41.98 -38.26 14.86
C VAL A 149 -43.32 -37.51 14.81
N ALA A 150 -44.42 -38.21 15.07
CA ALA A 150 -45.76 -37.62 15.16
C ALA A 150 -45.94 -36.67 16.37
N THR A 151 -45.04 -36.71 17.35
CA THR A 151 -45.17 -35.94 18.61
C THR A 151 -44.04 -34.97 18.89
N THR A 152 -42.84 -35.17 18.32
CA THR A 152 -41.68 -34.28 18.52
C THR A 152 -41.58 -33.25 17.41
N HIS A 153 -41.72 -31.98 17.78
CA HIS A 153 -41.72 -30.84 16.84
C HIS A 153 -40.32 -30.19 16.70
N SER A 154 -39.31 -30.73 17.38
CA SER A 154 -37.93 -30.23 17.42
C SER A 154 -36.96 -31.32 16.97
N ALA A 155 -36.07 -31.01 16.03
CA ALA A 155 -35.02 -31.93 15.62
C ALA A 155 -33.99 -32.25 16.72
N MET A 156 -33.84 -31.37 17.72
CA MET A 156 -33.04 -31.70 18.90
C MET A 156 -33.64 -32.85 19.70
N ASP A 157 -34.97 -32.94 19.78
CA ASP A 157 -35.64 -34.02 20.53
C ASP A 157 -35.50 -35.35 19.80
N LEU A 158 -35.55 -35.33 18.47
CA LEU A 158 -35.32 -36.51 17.65
C LEU A 158 -33.87 -36.99 17.70
N ILE A 159 -32.90 -36.06 17.61
CA ILE A 159 -31.47 -36.39 17.78
C ILE A 159 -31.22 -36.94 19.18
N ALA A 160 -31.73 -36.29 20.24
CA ALA A 160 -31.58 -36.75 21.62
C ALA A 160 -32.20 -38.14 21.85
N TYR A 161 -33.34 -38.42 21.22
CA TYR A 161 -34.03 -39.71 21.34
C TYR A 161 -33.31 -40.84 20.59
N VAL A 162 -32.86 -40.59 19.35
CA VAL A 162 -32.01 -41.51 18.56
C VAL A 162 -30.68 -41.78 19.29
N LEU A 163 -30.13 -40.76 19.97
CA LEU A 163 -28.94 -40.90 20.81
C LEU A 163 -29.20 -41.65 22.13
N SER A 164 -30.42 -41.59 22.68
CA SER A 164 -30.74 -42.20 23.99
C SER A 164 -30.93 -43.72 23.95
N ASP A 165 -31.36 -44.25 22.80
CA ASP A 165 -31.44 -45.70 22.53
C ASP A 165 -30.81 -45.99 21.17
N SER A 166 -29.51 -45.66 21.08
CA SER A 166 -28.69 -45.83 19.88
C SER A 166 -28.77 -47.23 19.30
N LYS A 167 -28.99 -48.23 20.15
CA LYS A 167 -29.11 -49.63 19.75
C LYS A 167 -30.32 -49.87 18.84
N TYR A 168 -31.52 -49.52 19.29
CA TYR A 168 -32.75 -49.82 18.53
C TYR A 168 -32.89 -48.92 17.29
N TYR A 169 -32.57 -47.63 17.43
CA TYR A 169 -32.85 -46.65 16.38
C TYR A 169 -31.77 -46.60 15.29
N LEU A 170 -30.48 -46.81 15.60
CA LEU A 170 -29.45 -46.90 14.55
C LEU A 170 -29.60 -48.18 13.73
N GLU A 171 -29.95 -49.30 14.36
CA GLU A 171 -30.19 -50.59 13.68
C GLU A 171 -31.40 -50.46 12.74
N SER A 172 -32.52 -49.91 13.23
CA SER A 172 -33.70 -49.65 12.39
C SER A 172 -33.43 -48.66 11.25
N LEU A 173 -32.63 -47.62 11.49
CA LEU A 173 -32.22 -46.65 10.46
C LEU A 173 -31.35 -47.31 9.38
N TYR A 174 -30.41 -48.17 9.80
CA TYR A 174 -29.54 -48.93 8.90
C TYR A 174 -30.34 -49.88 8.01
N ASP A 175 -31.27 -50.65 8.58
CA ASP A 175 -32.13 -51.57 7.85
C ASP A 175 -32.99 -50.82 6.84
N LYS A 176 -33.55 -49.68 7.25
CA LYS A 176 -34.38 -48.86 6.37
C LYS A 176 -33.58 -48.22 5.24
N THR A 177 -32.37 -47.76 5.51
CA THR A 177 -31.45 -47.23 4.49
C THR A 177 -31.11 -48.30 3.46
N SER A 178 -30.80 -49.52 3.91
CA SER A 178 -30.52 -50.67 3.05
C SER A 178 -31.72 -51.01 2.15
N GLN A 179 -32.94 -50.93 2.70
CA GLN A 179 -34.17 -51.14 1.94
C GLN A 179 -34.39 -50.04 0.88
N GLU A 180 -34.27 -48.76 1.23
CA GLU A 180 -34.53 -47.64 0.31
C GLU A 180 -33.47 -47.52 -0.79
N LEU A 181 -32.21 -47.93 -0.53
CA LEU A 181 -31.17 -47.99 -1.56
C LEU A 181 -31.44 -49.06 -2.64
N SER A 182 -32.36 -50.00 -2.40
CA SER A 182 -32.79 -50.96 -3.43
C SER A 182 -33.72 -50.35 -4.48
N ASP A 183 -34.36 -49.21 -4.17
CA ASP A 183 -35.22 -48.49 -5.09
C ASP A 183 -34.42 -47.48 -5.93
N LYS A 184 -34.06 -47.88 -7.16
CA LYS A 184 -33.28 -47.06 -8.09
C LYS A 184 -34.01 -45.84 -8.65
N LYS A 185 -35.30 -45.65 -8.34
CA LYS A 185 -36.10 -44.51 -8.82
C LYS A 185 -36.15 -43.35 -7.82
N SER A 186 -35.49 -43.50 -6.66
CA SER A 186 -35.59 -42.59 -5.52
C SER A 186 -34.20 -42.25 -5.00
N ASP A 187 -33.94 -40.98 -4.73
CA ASP A 187 -32.71 -40.49 -4.08
C ASP A 187 -32.75 -40.64 -2.55
N LYS A 188 -33.87 -41.11 -1.99
CA LYS A 188 -34.09 -41.26 -0.54
C LYS A 188 -33.10 -42.21 0.12
N GLY A 189 -32.70 -43.28 -0.56
CA GLY A 189 -31.69 -44.21 -0.05
C GLY A 189 -30.33 -43.54 0.13
N GLU A 190 -29.91 -42.69 -0.81
CA GLU A 190 -28.66 -41.94 -0.74
C GLU A 190 -28.68 -40.90 0.38
N LYS A 191 -29.80 -40.19 0.54
CA LYS A 191 -29.99 -39.20 1.59
C LYS A 191 -30.09 -39.83 2.98
N LEU A 192 -30.66 -41.03 3.10
CA LEU A 192 -30.67 -41.80 4.34
C LEU A 192 -29.26 -42.25 4.73
N ALA A 193 -28.44 -42.65 3.76
CA ALA A 193 -27.04 -42.95 4.01
C ALA A 193 -26.27 -41.71 4.49
N GLU A 194 -26.51 -40.55 3.89
CA GLU A 194 -25.94 -39.27 4.34
C GLU A 194 -26.40 -38.90 5.76
N LEU A 195 -27.70 -39.08 6.08
CA LEU A 195 -28.22 -38.89 7.43
C LEU A 195 -27.53 -39.82 8.44
N PHE A 196 -27.38 -41.09 8.09
CA PHE A 196 -26.72 -42.09 8.94
C PHE A 196 -25.27 -41.70 9.22
N ASP A 197 -24.50 -41.31 8.18
CA ASP A 197 -23.11 -40.85 8.33
C ASP A 197 -22.99 -39.61 9.22
N LEU A 198 -23.89 -38.62 9.03
CA LEU A 198 -23.91 -37.42 9.84
C LEU A 198 -24.24 -37.74 11.31
N LEU A 199 -25.23 -38.59 11.57
CA LEU A 199 -25.59 -39.04 12.93
C LEU A 199 -24.45 -39.82 13.58
N PHE A 200 -23.80 -40.71 12.82
CA PHE A 200 -22.72 -41.55 13.30
C PHE A 200 -21.54 -40.74 13.86
N GLU A 201 -21.19 -39.62 13.21
CA GLU A 201 -20.16 -38.69 13.68
C GLU A 201 -20.44 -38.17 15.11
N TYR A 202 -21.71 -37.98 15.47
CA TYR A 202 -22.13 -37.49 16.79
C TYR A 202 -22.27 -38.60 17.84
N VAL A 203 -22.77 -39.80 17.47
CA VAL A 203 -23.14 -40.84 18.44
C VAL A 203 -21.92 -41.53 19.05
N LYS A 204 -20.78 -41.63 18.32
CA LYS A 204 -19.53 -42.29 18.77
C LYS A 204 -19.75 -43.59 19.56
N ASP A 205 -20.75 -44.40 19.20
CA ASP A 205 -21.07 -45.65 19.86
C ASP A 205 -19.95 -46.67 19.60
N LYS A 206 -19.40 -47.27 20.67
CA LYS A 206 -18.28 -48.23 20.58
C LYS A 206 -18.63 -49.54 19.87
N LYS A 207 -19.91 -49.84 19.65
CA LYS A 207 -20.37 -51.04 18.94
C LYS A 207 -20.30 -50.93 17.43
N PHE A 208 -20.22 -49.72 16.92
CA PHE A 208 -20.09 -49.43 15.51
C PHE A 208 -18.68 -48.91 15.24
N GLU A 209 -17.89 -49.64 14.46
CA GLU A 209 -16.55 -49.19 14.05
C GLU A 209 -16.56 -48.82 12.57
N ARG A 210 -16.13 -47.58 12.26
CA ARG A 210 -15.83 -47.18 10.89
C ARG A 210 -14.59 -47.96 10.43
N LEU A 211 -14.75 -48.74 9.36
CA LEU A 211 -13.65 -49.46 8.75
C LEU A 211 -12.60 -48.45 8.25
N LYS A 212 -11.32 -48.61 8.64
CA LYS A 212 -10.24 -47.68 8.24
C LYS A 212 -10.08 -47.64 6.72
N GLU A 213 -10.01 -46.43 6.17
CA GLU A 213 -9.85 -46.14 4.75
C GLU A 213 -8.59 -46.79 4.14
N PRO A 214 -8.68 -47.47 2.98
CA PRO A 214 -7.53 -47.61 2.08
C PRO A 214 -7.24 -46.25 1.44
N SER A 215 -5.96 -45.92 1.27
CA SER A 215 -5.40 -44.61 0.85
C SER A 215 -5.76 -44.12 -0.57
N ALA A 216 -6.81 -44.65 -1.19
CA ALA A 216 -7.33 -44.23 -2.48
C ALA A 216 -8.83 -43.96 -2.30
N TYR A 217 -9.16 -42.72 -1.94
CA TYR A 217 -10.54 -42.26 -1.90
C TYR A 217 -11.07 -42.20 -3.34
N ASP A 218 -11.76 -43.26 -3.75
CA ASP A 218 -12.58 -43.24 -4.95
C ASP A 218 -14.04 -42.98 -4.54
N SER A 219 -14.58 -41.86 -5.02
CA SER A 219 -16.01 -41.51 -4.92
C SER A 219 -16.96 -42.56 -5.52
N THR A 220 -16.42 -43.61 -6.17
CA THR A 220 -17.18 -44.76 -6.70
C THR A 220 -17.50 -45.85 -5.66
N CYS A 221 -17.25 -45.67 -4.36
CA CYS A 221 -17.80 -46.56 -3.31
C CYS A 221 -19.35 -46.59 -3.27
N LYS A 222 -20.03 -45.85 -4.17
CA LYS A 222 -21.44 -46.01 -4.55
C LYS A 222 -21.70 -47.09 -5.63
N SER A 223 -20.76 -47.99 -5.93
CA SER A 223 -20.93 -48.97 -7.01
C SER A 223 -21.64 -50.25 -6.55
N LEU A 224 -22.91 -50.36 -6.96
CA LEU A 224 -23.68 -51.60 -7.04
C LEU A 224 -22.95 -52.62 -7.93
N TYR A 225 -22.35 -53.67 -7.35
CA TYR A 225 -21.91 -54.83 -8.13
C TYR A 225 -23.06 -55.84 -8.28
N PRO A 226 -23.53 -56.13 -9.50
CA PRO A 226 -24.50 -57.19 -9.74
C PRO A 226 -23.78 -58.54 -9.76
N GLU A 227 -23.75 -59.25 -8.64
CA GLU A 227 -23.46 -60.68 -8.70
C GLU A 227 -24.78 -61.40 -8.98
N GLN A 228 -24.93 -61.91 -10.20
CA GLN A 228 -26.05 -62.76 -10.59
C GLN A 228 -25.77 -64.19 -10.17
N ASN A 229 -26.72 -64.85 -9.50
CA ASN A 229 -26.68 -66.30 -9.38
C ASN A 229 -27.09 -66.96 -10.72
N THR A 230 -26.94 -68.28 -10.81
CA THR A 230 -27.33 -69.11 -11.95
C THR A 230 -28.81 -69.02 -12.36
N SER A 231 -29.63 -68.23 -11.66
CA SER A 231 -31.05 -67.95 -11.93
C SER A 231 -31.37 -66.48 -12.25
N GLN A 232 -30.38 -65.63 -12.52
CA GLN A 232 -30.56 -64.24 -13.01
C GLN A 232 -31.41 -63.29 -12.13
N LYS A 233 -31.53 -63.51 -10.81
CA LYS A 233 -32.18 -62.56 -9.90
C LYS A 233 -31.15 -61.69 -9.16
N MET A 234 -31.43 -60.38 -9.06
CA MET A 234 -30.59 -59.40 -8.36
C MET A 234 -30.54 -59.70 -6.85
N GLN A 235 -29.35 -59.64 -6.24
CA GLN A 235 -29.15 -60.14 -4.88
C GLN A 235 -28.61 -59.14 -3.83
N ARG A 236 -27.99 -57.98 -4.17
CA ARG A 236 -27.31 -57.17 -3.14
C ARG A 236 -27.26 -55.65 -3.37
N VAL A 237 -27.39 -54.89 -2.27
CA VAL A 237 -26.94 -53.50 -2.09
C VAL A 237 -26.20 -53.47 -0.74
N VAL A 238 -24.97 -52.96 -0.69
CA VAL A 238 -24.12 -52.99 0.53
C VAL A 238 -23.76 -51.56 0.92
N LEU A 239 -24.01 -51.19 2.18
CA LEU A 239 -23.44 -49.99 2.82
C LEU A 239 -21.97 -50.29 3.17
N ILE A 240 -21.05 -49.85 2.32
CA ILE A 240 -19.61 -50.06 2.54
C ILE A 240 -19.12 -49.03 3.55
N GLY A 241 -18.76 -49.43 4.79
CA GLY A 241 -18.02 -48.56 5.71
C GLY A 241 -18.11 -48.84 7.21
N TYR A 242 -19.10 -49.60 7.69
CA TYR A 242 -19.37 -49.78 9.12
C TYR A 242 -19.62 -51.26 9.49
N THR A 243 -19.23 -51.67 10.70
CA THR A 243 -19.55 -52.99 11.26
C THR A 243 -20.21 -52.86 12.63
N TYR A 244 -21.17 -53.73 12.95
CA TYR A 244 -21.86 -53.78 14.25
C TYR A 244 -21.39 -54.99 15.06
N ASP A 245 -20.97 -54.74 16.31
CA ASP A 245 -20.68 -55.73 17.36
C ASP A 245 -19.45 -56.65 17.12
N LYS A 246 -18.29 -56.12 16.70
CA LYS A 246 -16.91 -56.69 16.77
C LYS A 246 -16.68 -58.20 16.58
N LYS A 247 -17.63 -58.94 16.02
CA LYS A 247 -17.51 -60.38 15.81
C LYS A 247 -16.83 -60.58 14.46
N THR A 248 -15.50 -60.65 14.56
CA THR A 248 -14.51 -61.17 13.60
C THR A 248 -14.38 -60.46 12.24
N PRO A 249 -13.25 -59.78 11.95
CA PRO A 249 -12.80 -59.57 10.57
C PRO A 249 -12.22 -60.90 10.02
N PRO A 250 -12.34 -61.23 8.73
CA PRO A 250 -12.39 -60.31 7.60
C PRO A 250 -13.50 -60.65 6.60
N TYR A 251 -14.77 -60.42 6.91
CA TYR A 251 -15.80 -60.55 5.88
C TYR A 251 -16.83 -59.43 6.06
N TYR A 252 -17.13 -58.75 4.96
CA TYR A 252 -18.35 -57.98 4.76
C TYR A 252 -19.48 -58.67 5.51
N THR A 253 -20.25 -57.94 6.31
CA THR A 253 -21.39 -58.51 7.02
C THR A 253 -22.43 -58.88 5.97
N ILE A 254 -22.33 -60.12 5.48
CA ILE A 254 -23.32 -60.77 4.62
C ILE A 254 -24.51 -61.02 5.53
N VAL A 255 -25.51 -60.17 5.45
CA VAL A 255 -26.84 -60.51 5.97
C VAL A 255 -27.43 -61.49 4.98
N ASP A 256 -27.36 -62.78 5.32
CA ASP A 256 -28.07 -63.84 4.62
C ASP A 256 -29.57 -63.74 4.96
N ILE A 257 -30.36 -63.21 4.04
CA ILE A 257 -31.82 -63.25 4.13
C ILE A 257 -32.28 -64.44 3.28
N GLY A 258 -32.02 -65.64 3.81
CA GLY A 258 -32.33 -66.92 3.18
C GLY A 258 -33.31 -67.74 4.01
N SER A 259 -34.59 -67.36 3.98
CA SER A 259 -35.79 -68.22 3.84
C SER A 259 -37.05 -67.38 3.92
#